data_AF-A0A3E0PWJ4-F1
#
_entry.id   AF-A0A3E0PWJ4-F1
#
_cell.length_a   1.000
_cell.length_b   1.000
_cell.length_c   1.000
_cell.angle_alpha   90.00
_cell.angle_beta   90.00
_cell.angle_gamma   90.00
#
_symmetry.space_group_name_H-M   'P 1'
#
loop_
_entity.id
_entity.type
_entity.pdbx_description
1 polymer ?
#
loop_
_entity_poly.entity_id
_entity_poly.type
_entity_poly.pdbx_seq_one_letter_code
_entity_poly.pdbx_strand_id
1 'polypeptide(L)'
;MTTGEDIITRIAGDPWVLEYDSYVPEDETRREALCTLGNGRFATRGAAPENAATAGVHYPGTYVAGLYNRLIDEKQGREISNESLVNLPNWLSLTFRVEDAPWFSIDDVEILDYRQALEIDRGILIRQVLFSDEEGRETTLTQRRLVSMARPRLAALETNIRPENWSGRLTIRSSIDGSVENRNVSRYEDLASKHLEVLETRQLNGTLMLRARTTQSRIEIVTAARHRIWRSGELIDELSSEPFSE
;
A
#
# COMPACT_ATOMS: atom_id res chain seq x y z
N MET A 1 -8.60 -4.94 24.09
CA MET A 1 -8.11 -5.38 22.77
C MET A 1 -9.20 -6.26 22.22
N THR A 2 -9.88 -5.82 21.17
CA THR A 2 -10.91 -6.61 20.49
C THR A 2 -10.20 -7.77 19.80
N THR A 3 -10.58 -9.00 20.12
CA THR A 3 -10.11 -10.22 19.46
C THR A 3 -10.50 -10.18 17.98
N GLY A 4 -9.74 -10.83 17.09
CA GLY A 4 -9.95 -10.77 15.63
C GLY A 4 -11.36 -11.16 15.16
N GLU A 5 -12.13 -11.87 15.98
CA GLU A 5 -13.54 -12.21 15.73
C GLU A 5 -14.50 -11.00 15.75
N ASP A 6 -14.13 -9.89 16.42
CA ASP A 6 -14.99 -8.69 16.55
C ASP A 6 -14.75 -7.64 15.46
N ILE A 7 -13.74 -7.81 14.60
CA ILE A 7 -13.42 -6.82 13.56
C ILE A 7 -14.47 -6.87 12.44
N ILE A 8 -15.13 -8.01 12.24
CA ILE A 8 -16.00 -8.23 11.08
C ILE A 8 -17.41 -8.75 11.43
N THR A 9 -17.93 -8.37 12.60
CA THR A 9 -19.25 -8.82 13.10
C THR A 9 -20.44 -7.94 12.67
N ARG A 10 -20.33 -7.11 11.63
CA ARG A 10 -21.48 -6.36 11.09
C ARG A 10 -21.29 -6.00 9.62
N ILE A 11 -21.65 -6.84 8.65
CA ILE A 11 -21.52 -6.37 7.26
C ILE A 11 -22.60 -6.84 6.27
N ALA A 12 -23.21 -8.02 6.40
CA ALA A 12 -24.22 -8.43 5.42
C ALA A 12 -25.45 -7.50 5.44
N GLY A 13 -25.54 -6.61 4.43
CA GLY A 13 -26.65 -5.67 4.24
C GLY A 13 -26.49 -4.28 4.87
N ASP A 14 -25.31 -3.91 5.39
CA ASP A 14 -25.08 -2.53 5.85
C ASP A 14 -24.85 -1.59 4.65
N PRO A 15 -25.72 -0.57 4.41
CA PRO A 15 -25.55 0.35 3.29
C PRO A 15 -24.29 1.22 3.38
N TRP A 16 -23.59 1.23 4.52
CA TRP A 16 -22.34 1.98 4.73
C TRP A 16 -21.09 1.16 4.49
N VAL A 17 -21.22 -0.09 4.07
CA VAL A 17 -20.06 -0.95 3.81
C VAL A 17 -20.05 -1.44 2.37
N LEU A 18 -18.95 -1.16 1.68
CA LEU A 18 -18.63 -1.80 0.39
C LEU A 18 -17.75 -3.02 0.67
N GLU A 19 -18.23 -4.21 0.30
CA GLU A 19 -17.63 -5.49 0.67
C GLU A 19 -17.27 -6.35 -0.54
N TYR A 20 -16.19 -7.11 -0.40
CA TYR A 20 -15.75 -8.18 -1.29
C TYR A 20 -15.35 -9.41 -0.46
N ASP A 21 -15.79 -10.59 -0.88
CA ASP A 21 -15.65 -11.88 -0.18
C ASP A 21 -14.67 -12.86 -0.86
N SER A 22 -14.00 -12.39 -1.92
CA SER A 22 -13.12 -13.19 -2.74
C SER A 22 -12.04 -12.31 -3.37
N TYR A 23 -10.84 -12.84 -3.53
CA TYR A 23 -9.78 -12.20 -4.30
C TYR A 23 -9.96 -12.51 -5.80
N VAL A 24 -9.94 -11.47 -6.63
CA VAL A 24 -10.10 -11.58 -8.08
C VAL A 24 -9.05 -10.68 -8.73
N PRO A 25 -7.89 -11.21 -9.17
CA PRO A 25 -6.77 -10.41 -9.69
C PRO A 25 -7.17 -9.42 -10.78
N GLU A 26 -8.05 -9.83 -11.69
CA GLU A 26 -8.51 -9.03 -12.83
C GLU A 26 -9.37 -7.83 -12.40
N ASP A 27 -9.89 -7.84 -11.17
CA ASP A 27 -10.75 -6.81 -10.61
C ASP A 27 -10.00 -5.85 -9.67
N GLU A 28 -8.75 -6.15 -9.32
CA GLU A 28 -7.98 -5.41 -8.31
C GLU A 28 -7.81 -3.93 -8.70
N THR A 29 -7.51 -3.62 -9.97
CA THR A 29 -7.40 -2.21 -10.41
C THR A 29 -8.68 -1.41 -10.16
N ARG A 30 -9.86 -2.03 -10.30
CA ARG A 30 -11.16 -1.39 -9.99
C ARG A 30 -11.36 -1.27 -8.49
N ARG A 31 -11.10 -2.34 -7.73
CA ARG A 31 -11.24 -2.34 -6.26
C ARG A 31 -10.33 -1.32 -5.61
N GLU A 32 -9.08 -1.24 -6.05
CA GLU A 32 -8.15 -0.20 -5.64
C GLU A 32 -8.69 1.22 -5.86
N ALA A 33 -9.44 1.45 -6.94
CA ALA A 33 -10.09 2.74 -7.19
C ALA A 33 -11.25 2.97 -6.21
N LEU A 34 -12.16 2.01 -6.08
CA LEU A 34 -13.35 2.12 -5.22
C LEU A 34 -13.00 2.19 -3.72
N CYS A 35 -11.95 1.51 -3.31
CA CYS A 35 -11.43 1.45 -1.95
C CYS A 35 -10.39 2.55 -1.65
N THR A 36 -10.31 3.60 -2.47
CA THR A 36 -9.44 4.76 -2.23
C THR A 36 -9.86 5.50 -0.97
N LEU A 37 -8.89 5.80 -0.09
CA LEU A 37 -9.09 6.61 1.10
C LEU A 37 -8.50 8.00 0.88
N GLY A 38 -9.17 9.05 1.37
CA GLY A 38 -8.68 10.42 1.24
C GLY A 38 -9.38 11.40 2.17
N ASN A 39 -8.75 12.56 2.36
CA ASN A 39 -9.23 13.62 3.24
C ASN A 39 -9.29 15.00 2.57
N GLY A 40 -9.28 15.04 1.23
CA GLY A 40 -9.20 16.26 0.43
C GLY A 40 -7.81 16.89 0.35
N ARG A 41 -6.88 16.56 1.26
CA ARG A 41 -5.47 16.97 1.16
C ARG A 41 -4.65 15.96 0.37
N PHE A 42 -4.82 14.68 0.66
CA PHE A 42 -4.27 13.59 -0.14
C PHE A 42 -5.21 12.40 -0.17
N ALA A 43 -4.99 11.53 -1.14
CA ALA A 43 -5.67 10.26 -1.30
C ALA A 43 -4.66 9.15 -1.56
N THR A 44 -4.99 7.93 -1.14
CA THR A 44 -4.21 6.74 -1.39
C THR A 44 -5.15 5.63 -1.87
N ARG A 45 -4.81 5.00 -2.99
CA ARG A 45 -5.61 3.92 -3.59
C ARG A 45 -5.69 2.74 -2.65
N GLY A 46 -6.74 1.95 -2.83
CA GLY A 46 -7.02 0.72 -2.12
C GLY A 46 -6.06 -0.45 -2.42
N ALA A 47 -4.82 -0.21 -2.84
CA ALA A 47 -3.84 -1.26 -3.16
C ALA A 47 -3.42 -2.06 -1.91
N ALA A 48 -3.17 -3.35 -2.07
CA ALA A 48 -2.67 -4.19 -0.99
C ALA A 48 -1.22 -3.79 -0.62
N PRO A 49 -0.88 -3.65 0.68
CA PRO A 49 0.46 -3.28 1.15
C PRO A 49 1.61 -4.13 0.60
N GLU A 50 1.38 -5.42 0.39
CA GLU A 50 2.39 -6.36 -0.08
C GLU A 50 2.68 -6.27 -1.58
N ASN A 51 1.83 -5.58 -2.36
CA ASN A 51 1.94 -5.54 -3.81
C ASN A 51 2.69 -4.30 -4.29
N ALA A 52 3.67 -4.54 -5.16
CA ALA A 52 4.27 -3.51 -5.97
C ALA A 52 3.35 -3.12 -7.14
N ALA A 53 3.72 -2.09 -7.90
CA ALA A 53 3.04 -1.80 -9.16
C ALA A 53 3.28 -2.94 -10.15
N THR A 54 2.20 -3.61 -10.57
CA THR A 54 2.21 -4.72 -11.52
C THR A 54 1.30 -4.38 -12.67
N ALA A 55 1.83 -4.35 -13.90
CA ALA A 55 1.09 -3.95 -15.08
C ALA A 55 -0.22 -4.75 -15.23
N GLY A 56 -1.35 -4.03 -15.31
CA GLY A 56 -2.67 -4.63 -15.51
C GLY A 56 -3.33 -5.23 -14.27
N VAL A 57 -2.64 -5.31 -13.12
CA VAL A 57 -3.18 -5.92 -11.89
C VAL A 57 -3.21 -4.90 -10.75
N HIS A 58 -2.03 -4.42 -10.35
CA HIS A 58 -1.87 -3.55 -9.18
C HIS A 58 -1.30 -2.19 -9.54
N TYR A 59 -1.95 -1.14 -9.04
CA TYR A 59 -1.52 0.23 -9.24
C TYR A 59 -1.61 1.01 -7.92
N PRO A 60 -0.61 0.86 -7.02
CA PRO A 60 -0.53 1.70 -5.83
C PRO A 60 -0.37 3.16 -6.26
N GLY A 61 -1.28 4.00 -5.76
CA GLY A 61 -1.32 5.41 -6.11
C GLY A 61 -1.54 6.28 -4.89
N THR A 62 -0.65 7.23 -4.64
CA THR A 62 -0.84 8.26 -3.60
C THR A 62 -0.76 9.64 -4.24
N TYR A 63 -1.75 10.49 -3.98
CA TYR A 63 -1.88 11.78 -4.65
C TYR A 63 -2.16 12.89 -3.66
N VAL A 64 -1.44 14.00 -3.78
CA VAL A 64 -1.69 15.22 -3.00
C VAL A 64 -2.44 16.23 -3.87
N ALA A 65 -3.48 16.85 -3.32
CA ALA A 65 -4.25 17.87 -4.01
C ALA A 65 -3.36 19.02 -4.49
N GLY A 66 -3.49 19.35 -5.78
CA GLY A 66 -2.78 20.46 -6.43
C GLY A 66 -1.34 20.15 -6.85
N LEU A 67 -0.83 18.93 -6.64
CA LEU A 67 0.53 18.58 -7.05
C LEU A 67 0.57 18.03 -8.48
N TYR A 68 0.74 18.94 -9.44
CA TYR A 68 0.91 18.62 -10.85
C TYR A 68 2.37 18.73 -11.28
N ASN A 69 2.75 17.93 -12.26
CA ASN A 69 4.04 18.04 -12.94
C ASN A 69 3.84 17.75 -14.42
N ARG A 70 4.46 18.58 -15.27
CA ARG A 70 4.34 18.50 -16.72
C ARG A 70 5.51 17.71 -17.30
N LEU A 71 5.20 16.77 -18.17
CA LEU A 71 6.16 16.04 -18.99
C LEU A 71 5.95 16.40 -20.47
N ILE A 72 7.03 16.36 -21.24
CA ILE A 72 7.05 16.67 -22.67
C ILE A 72 7.70 15.50 -23.38
N ASP A 73 7.00 14.94 -24.35
CA ASP A 73 7.48 13.89 -25.24
C ASP A 73 7.56 14.43 -26.67
N GLU A 74 8.51 13.95 -27.47
CA GLU A 74 8.53 14.19 -28.90
C GLU A 74 8.02 12.93 -29.64
N LYS A 75 6.92 13.06 -30.39
CA LYS A 75 6.38 11.98 -31.22
C LYS A 75 6.14 12.47 -32.63
N GLN A 76 6.71 11.77 -33.60
CA GLN A 76 6.55 12.08 -35.03
C GLN A 76 6.89 13.55 -35.35
N GLY A 77 7.93 14.11 -34.71
CA GLY A 77 8.35 15.50 -34.88
C GLY A 77 7.40 16.54 -34.25
N ARG A 78 6.50 16.12 -33.35
CA ARG A 78 5.61 17.01 -32.58
C ARG A 78 5.86 16.84 -31.09
N GLU A 79 5.97 17.97 -30.39
CA GLU A 79 5.96 17.97 -28.94
C GLU A 79 4.54 17.71 -28.42
N ILE A 80 4.42 16.72 -27.54
CA ILE A 80 3.22 16.39 -26.80
C ILE A 80 3.50 16.72 -25.35
N SER A 81 2.73 17.66 -24.80
CA SER A 81 2.84 18.03 -23.39
C SER A 81 1.67 17.44 -22.60
N ASN A 82 1.98 16.79 -21.48
CA ASN A 82 0.99 16.22 -20.58
C ASN A 82 1.24 16.70 -19.15
N GLU A 83 0.25 17.38 -18.58
CA GLU A 83 0.27 17.79 -17.18
C GLU A 83 -0.60 16.83 -16.38
N SER A 84 0.02 16.15 -15.41
CA SER A 84 -0.63 15.09 -14.64
C SER A 84 -0.45 15.30 -13.14
N LEU A 85 -1.46 14.86 -12.38
CA LEU A 85 -1.36 14.75 -10.94
C LEU A 85 -0.31 13.69 -10.59
N VAL A 86 0.67 14.06 -9.78
CA VAL A 86 1.85 13.21 -9.55
C VAL A 86 1.52 12.05 -8.61
N ASN A 87 1.78 10.81 -9.03
CA ASN A 87 1.83 9.67 -8.13
C ASN A 87 3.05 9.80 -7.20
N LEU A 88 2.78 9.91 -5.90
CA LEU A 88 3.77 10.11 -4.86
C LEU A 88 4.36 8.80 -4.36
N PRO A 89 5.52 8.83 -3.70
CA PRO A 89 6.17 7.63 -3.19
C PRO A 89 5.20 6.76 -2.39
N ASN A 90 5.13 5.48 -2.73
CA ASN A 90 4.19 4.54 -2.14
C ASN A 90 4.64 4.20 -0.71
N TRP A 91 3.86 4.65 0.27
CA TRP A 91 4.11 4.44 1.69
C TRP A 91 3.50 3.13 2.22
N LEU A 92 2.68 2.44 1.44
CA LEU A 92 1.99 1.22 1.85
C LEU A 92 2.91 -0.01 1.84
N SER A 93 4.06 0.05 1.18
CA SER A 93 4.91 -1.12 0.92
C SER A 93 5.31 -1.83 2.21
N LEU A 94 4.67 -2.98 2.44
CA LEU A 94 4.90 -3.86 3.59
C LEU A 94 4.57 -5.29 3.18
N THR A 95 5.58 -6.15 3.23
CA THR A 95 5.43 -7.60 3.01
C THR A 95 6.18 -8.37 4.10
N PHE A 96 6.01 -9.68 4.13
CA PHE A 96 6.65 -10.56 5.10
C PHE A 96 7.01 -11.91 4.46
N ARG A 97 7.82 -12.69 5.14
CA ARG A 97 8.09 -14.10 4.81
C ARG A 97 8.27 -14.91 6.08
N VAL A 98 7.96 -16.20 6.00
CA VAL A 98 8.15 -17.17 7.07
C VAL A 98 9.44 -17.94 6.80
N GLU A 99 10.37 -17.93 7.75
CA GLU A 99 11.72 -18.50 7.61
C GLU A 99 12.40 -17.99 6.31
N ASP A 100 12.80 -18.91 5.43
CA ASP A 100 13.48 -18.65 4.16
C ASP A 100 12.55 -18.76 2.94
N ALA A 101 11.23 -18.82 3.16
CA ALA A 101 10.25 -18.84 2.07
C ALA A 101 10.32 -17.56 1.22
N PRO A 102 9.76 -17.58 -0.01
CA PRO A 102 9.55 -16.37 -0.79
C PRO A 102 8.77 -15.29 -0.01
N TRP A 103 8.91 -14.04 -0.45
CA TRP A 103 8.07 -12.96 0.08
C TRP A 103 6.60 -13.26 -0.21
N PHE A 104 5.75 -12.98 0.77
CA PHE A 104 4.32 -13.19 0.64
C PHE A 104 3.78 -12.44 -0.57
N SER A 105 3.04 -13.20 -1.37
CA SER A 105 2.30 -12.79 -2.55
C SER A 105 0.98 -13.54 -2.50
N ILE A 106 -0.14 -12.81 -2.61
CA ILE A 106 -1.47 -13.42 -2.57
C ILE A 106 -1.71 -14.35 -3.77
N ASP A 107 -0.98 -14.15 -4.87
CA ASP A 107 -1.08 -14.96 -6.08
C ASP A 107 -0.36 -16.32 -5.95
N ASP A 108 0.49 -16.47 -4.93
CA ASP A 108 1.35 -17.65 -4.72
C ASP A 108 0.89 -18.53 -3.54
N VAL A 109 -0.33 -18.33 -3.03
CA VAL A 109 -0.87 -19.05 -1.86
C VAL A 109 -2.27 -19.58 -2.10
N GLU A 110 -2.66 -20.61 -1.33
CA GLU A 110 -4.04 -21.08 -1.30
C GLU A 110 -4.86 -20.17 -0.36
N ILE A 111 -5.82 -19.43 -0.92
CA ILE A 111 -6.72 -18.58 -0.14
C ILE A 111 -7.86 -19.44 0.43
N LEU A 112 -7.92 -19.53 1.76
CA LEU A 112 -8.93 -20.29 2.49
C LEU A 112 -10.15 -19.44 2.87
N ASP A 113 -9.93 -18.15 3.15
CA ASP A 113 -10.97 -17.15 3.40
C ASP A 113 -10.47 -15.75 2.98
N TYR A 114 -11.33 -14.93 2.40
CA TYR A 114 -10.99 -13.57 1.99
C TYR A 114 -12.12 -12.60 2.32
N ARG A 115 -11.74 -11.45 2.84
CA ARG A 115 -12.67 -10.35 3.07
C ARG A 115 -12.00 -9.01 2.89
N GLN A 116 -12.63 -8.11 2.14
CA GLN A 116 -12.25 -6.71 2.07
C GLN A 116 -13.50 -5.85 2.29
N ALA A 117 -13.42 -4.88 3.18
CA ALA A 117 -14.53 -4.01 3.53
C ALA A 117 -14.06 -2.55 3.63
N LEU A 118 -14.70 -1.66 2.87
CA LEU A 118 -14.60 -0.22 3.05
C LEU A 118 -15.80 0.24 3.88
N GLU A 119 -15.52 0.68 5.11
CA GLU A 119 -16.50 1.28 6.00
C GLU A 119 -16.56 2.78 5.70
N ILE A 120 -17.60 3.17 4.97
CA ILE A 120 -17.73 4.51 4.38
C ILE A 120 -17.97 5.58 5.45
N ASP A 121 -18.74 5.25 6.48
CA ASP A 121 -19.04 6.13 7.61
C ASP A 121 -17.80 6.43 8.47
N ARG A 122 -16.88 5.45 8.60
CA ARG A 122 -15.64 5.58 9.38
C ARG A 122 -14.43 5.99 8.54
N GLY A 123 -14.47 5.79 7.22
CA GLY A 123 -13.33 6.00 6.33
C GLY A 123 -12.19 5.03 6.57
N ILE A 124 -12.52 3.77 6.90
CA ILE A 124 -11.55 2.71 7.20
C ILE A 124 -11.68 1.62 6.14
N LEU A 125 -10.55 1.23 5.54
CA LEU A 125 -10.50 0.00 4.75
C LEU A 125 -9.89 -1.12 5.59
N ILE A 126 -10.58 -2.24 5.61
CA ILE A 126 -10.18 -3.48 6.28
C ILE A 126 -10.02 -4.56 5.23
N ARG A 127 -8.95 -5.36 5.34
CA ARG A 127 -8.75 -6.58 4.54
C ARG A 127 -8.30 -7.71 5.45
N GLN A 128 -8.94 -8.86 5.36
CA GLN A 128 -8.56 -10.08 6.03
C GLN A 128 -8.38 -11.18 4.98
N VAL A 129 -7.30 -11.94 5.11
CA VAL A 129 -7.02 -13.11 4.28
C VAL A 129 -6.55 -14.22 5.20
N LEU A 130 -7.21 -15.37 5.17
CA LEU A 130 -6.69 -16.62 5.69
C LEU A 130 -6.14 -17.40 4.50
N PHE A 131 -4.87 -17.78 4.56
CA PHE A 131 -4.22 -18.52 3.47
C PHE A 131 -3.33 -19.64 4.00
N SER A 132 -3.11 -20.65 3.17
CA SER A 132 -2.08 -21.68 3.35
C SER A 132 -0.97 -21.49 2.31
N ASP A 133 0.28 -21.55 2.75
CA ASP A 133 1.41 -21.59 1.83
C ASP A 133 1.76 -23.02 1.36
N GLU A 134 2.79 -23.15 0.52
CA GLU A 134 3.25 -24.43 -0.03
C GLU A 134 3.70 -25.46 1.04
N GLU A 135 4.04 -25.00 2.25
CA GLU A 135 4.41 -25.88 3.38
C GLU A 135 3.20 -26.26 4.25
N GLY A 136 1.98 -25.81 3.90
CA GLY A 136 0.76 -26.07 4.68
C GLY A 136 0.62 -25.16 5.91
N ARG A 137 1.38 -24.06 5.96
CA ARG A 137 1.33 -23.11 7.08
C ARG A 137 0.17 -22.15 6.88
N GLU A 138 -0.81 -22.22 7.76
CA GLU A 138 -1.98 -21.36 7.75
C GLU A 138 -1.69 -20.05 8.49
N THR A 139 -2.00 -18.93 7.85
CA THR A 139 -1.75 -17.59 8.38
C THR A 139 -2.96 -16.69 8.15
N THR A 140 -3.45 -16.04 9.21
CA THR A 140 -4.39 -14.92 9.07
C THR A 140 -3.61 -13.61 8.92
N LEU A 141 -3.77 -12.95 7.79
CA LEU A 141 -3.34 -11.57 7.54
C LEU A 141 -4.54 -10.64 7.72
N THR A 142 -4.47 -9.68 8.65
CA THR A 142 -5.47 -8.61 8.78
C THR A 142 -4.80 -7.25 8.63
N GLN A 143 -5.32 -6.43 7.72
CA GLN A 143 -4.82 -5.10 7.42
C GLN A 143 -5.93 -4.07 7.63
N ARG A 144 -5.62 -2.96 8.28
CA ARG A 144 -6.54 -1.83 8.48
C ARG A 144 -5.84 -0.54 8.14
N ARG A 145 -6.50 0.34 7.38
CA ARG A 145 -5.93 1.63 7.01
C ARG A 145 -6.93 2.76 7.06
N LEU A 146 -6.41 3.96 7.28
CA LEU A 146 -7.15 5.22 7.24
C LEU A 146 -6.29 6.35 6.67
N VAL A 147 -6.94 7.36 6.09
CA VAL A 147 -6.37 8.68 5.83
C VAL A 147 -7.06 9.66 6.77
N SER A 148 -6.30 10.30 7.67
CA SER A 148 -6.88 11.02 8.79
C SER A 148 -7.55 12.32 8.35
N MET A 149 -8.84 12.48 8.67
CA MET A 149 -9.57 13.74 8.53
C MET A 149 -9.10 14.80 9.55
N ALA A 150 -8.73 14.38 10.77
CA ALA A 150 -8.30 15.27 11.84
C ALA A 150 -6.84 15.75 11.70
N ARG A 151 -5.98 14.94 11.08
CA ARG A 151 -4.57 15.25 10.81
C ARG A 151 -4.31 15.12 9.31
N PRO A 152 -4.50 16.17 8.50
CA PRO A 152 -4.58 16.07 7.04
C PRO A 152 -3.33 15.54 6.32
N ARG A 153 -2.21 15.36 7.02
CA ARG A 153 -0.94 14.83 6.48
C ARG A 153 -0.60 13.44 7.02
N LEU A 154 -1.52 12.81 7.74
CA LEU A 154 -1.32 11.51 8.40
C LEU A 154 -2.22 10.46 7.76
N ALA A 155 -1.62 9.34 7.38
CA ALA A 155 -2.31 8.07 7.18
C ALA A 155 -1.76 7.05 8.18
N ALA A 156 -2.48 5.97 8.39
CA ALA A 156 -2.04 4.84 9.18
C ALA A 156 -2.35 3.53 8.47
N LEU A 157 -1.45 2.57 8.62
CA LEU A 157 -1.60 1.18 8.24
C LEU A 157 -1.29 0.34 9.48
N GLU A 158 -2.21 -0.55 9.83
CA GLU A 158 -2.02 -1.63 10.78
C GLU A 158 -1.99 -2.94 9.99
N THR A 159 -0.96 -3.76 10.21
CA THR A 159 -0.85 -5.11 9.66
C THR A 159 -0.67 -6.09 10.81
N ASN A 160 -1.64 -6.98 10.99
CA ASN A 160 -1.62 -8.08 11.94
C ASN A 160 -1.37 -9.38 11.18
N ILE A 161 -0.35 -10.12 11.58
CA ILE A 161 0.01 -11.43 11.02
C ILE A 161 -0.11 -12.43 12.16
N ARG A 162 -1.08 -13.34 12.04
CA ARG A 162 -1.36 -14.37 13.05
C ARG A 162 -1.06 -15.74 12.47
N PRO A 163 -0.08 -16.48 13.02
CA PRO A 163 0.11 -17.88 12.67
C PRO A 163 -1.03 -18.72 13.26
N GLU A 164 -1.67 -19.58 12.46
CA GLU A 164 -2.76 -20.45 12.93
C GLU A 164 -2.24 -21.80 13.43
N ASN A 165 -1.34 -22.41 12.66
CA ASN A 165 -0.89 -23.80 12.88
C ASN A 165 0.64 -23.94 12.90
N TRP A 166 1.38 -22.83 12.98
CA TRP A 166 2.84 -22.83 12.91
C TRP A 166 3.50 -21.90 13.93
N SER A 167 4.79 -22.12 14.15
CA SER A 167 5.65 -21.23 14.93
C SER A 167 7.01 -21.17 14.26
N GLY A 168 7.59 -19.97 14.18
CA GLY A 168 8.87 -19.78 13.51
C GLY A 168 9.26 -18.31 13.46
N ARG A 169 10.32 -18.02 12.71
CA ARG A 169 10.78 -16.67 12.43
C ARG A 169 9.93 -16.05 11.32
N LEU A 170 9.40 -14.88 11.62
CA LEU A 170 8.75 -14.01 10.65
C LEU A 170 9.69 -12.85 10.32
N THR A 171 10.01 -12.67 9.05
CA THR A 171 10.76 -11.49 8.58
C THR A 171 9.77 -10.52 7.96
N ILE A 172 9.77 -9.26 8.40
CA ILE A 172 8.93 -8.20 7.85
C ILE A 172 9.82 -7.21 7.08
N ARG A 173 9.40 -6.83 5.88
CA ARG A 173 10.03 -5.80 5.08
C ARG A 173 9.04 -4.66 4.87
N SER A 174 9.49 -3.44 5.16
CA SER A 174 8.75 -2.23 4.83
C SER A 174 9.66 -1.22 4.16
N SER A 175 9.12 -0.48 3.20
CA SER A 175 9.84 0.54 2.44
C SER A 175 8.93 1.72 2.12
N ILE A 176 9.55 2.80 1.63
CA ILE A 176 8.83 3.84 0.89
C ILE A 176 9.32 3.73 -0.53
N ASP A 177 8.46 3.30 -1.44
CA ASP A 177 8.82 3.10 -2.84
C ASP A 177 8.74 4.43 -3.60
N GLY A 178 9.92 5.00 -3.90
CA GLY A 178 10.07 6.23 -4.68
C GLY A 178 10.22 6.00 -6.20
N SER A 179 10.13 4.75 -6.66
CA SER A 179 10.23 4.39 -8.09
C SER A 179 8.91 4.50 -8.84
N VAL A 180 7.84 4.91 -8.17
CA VAL A 180 6.49 5.08 -8.73
C VAL A 180 6.46 5.93 -10.00
N GLU A 181 5.59 5.53 -10.93
CA GLU A 181 5.37 6.22 -12.20
C GLU A 181 3.87 6.38 -12.48
N ASN A 182 3.50 7.37 -13.30
CA ASN A 182 2.14 7.59 -13.74
C ASN A 182 1.78 6.69 -14.93
N ARG A 183 1.47 5.42 -14.67
CA ARG A 183 1.15 4.41 -15.70
C ARG A 183 -0.30 3.88 -15.65
N ASN A 184 -1.19 4.51 -14.90
CA ASN A 184 -2.57 4.02 -14.71
C ASN A 184 -3.47 4.08 -15.97
N VAL A 185 -3.03 4.73 -17.04
CA VAL A 185 -3.85 4.98 -18.22
C VAL A 185 -3.16 4.35 -19.42
N SER A 186 -3.73 3.25 -19.92
CA SER A 186 -3.16 2.47 -21.02
C SER A 186 -2.90 3.29 -22.28
N ARG A 187 -3.79 4.24 -22.58
CA ARG A 187 -3.64 5.19 -23.69
C ARG A 187 -2.34 6.01 -23.65
N TYR A 188 -1.71 6.13 -22.48
CA TYR A 188 -0.50 6.93 -22.26
C TYR A 188 0.74 6.07 -22.01
N GLU A 189 0.69 4.75 -22.23
CA GLU A 189 1.83 3.84 -22.00
C GLU A 189 3.11 4.28 -22.73
N ASP A 190 2.96 4.82 -23.94
CA ASP A 190 4.08 5.30 -24.76
C ASP A 190 4.53 6.74 -24.41
N LEU A 191 4.03 7.36 -23.33
CA LEU A 191 4.40 8.72 -22.91
C LEU A 191 5.30 8.67 -21.67
N ALA A 192 6.09 9.72 -21.47
CA ALA A 192 6.86 9.89 -20.25
C ALA A 192 5.93 9.87 -19.03
N SER A 193 6.27 9.05 -18.04
CA SER A 193 5.47 8.79 -16.84
C SER A 193 6.23 9.01 -15.53
N LYS A 194 7.54 9.28 -15.61
CA LYS A 194 8.39 9.52 -14.45
C LYS A 194 8.38 10.99 -14.05
N HIS A 195 7.56 11.30 -13.05
CA HIS A 195 7.40 12.67 -12.54
C HIS A 195 8.35 13.01 -11.38
N LEU A 196 9.00 12.02 -10.75
CA LEU A 196 9.81 12.20 -9.55
C LEU A 196 11.26 11.78 -9.74
N GLU A 197 12.15 12.50 -9.08
CA GLU A 197 13.53 12.08 -8.78
C GLU A 197 13.69 11.94 -7.26
N VAL A 198 14.26 10.83 -6.80
CA VAL A 198 14.59 10.64 -5.38
C VAL A 198 15.87 11.40 -5.08
N LEU A 199 15.81 12.30 -4.10
CA LEU A 199 16.96 13.10 -3.68
C LEU A 199 17.70 12.47 -2.51
N GLU A 200 16.96 11.85 -1.58
CA GLU A 200 17.51 11.41 -0.32
C GLU A 200 16.60 10.37 0.34
N THR A 201 17.21 9.36 0.93
CA THR A 201 16.57 8.40 1.83
C THR A 201 17.27 8.42 3.18
N ARG A 202 16.50 8.29 4.27
CA ARG A 202 17.05 8.19 5.62
C ARG A 202 16.27 7.17 6.43
N GLN A 203 16.98 6.50 7.33
CA GLN A 203 16.41 5.70 8.39
C GLN A 203 16.83 6.27 9.74
N LEU A 204 15.88 6.50 10.63
CA LEU A 204 16.13 7.05 11.96
C LEU A 204 15.13 6.46 12.95
N ASN A 205 15.61 5.69 13.94
CA ASN A 205 14.81 5.23 15.09
C ASN A 205 13.42 4.69 14.72
N GLY A 206 13.37 3.64 13.88
CA GLY A 206 12.11 3.04 13.42
C GLY A 206 11.33 3.88 12.39
N THR A 207 11.89 4.98 11.92
CA THR A 207 11.29 5.85 10.90
C THR A 207 12.06 5.73 9.59
N LEU A 208 11.34 5.50 8.50
CA LEU A 208 11.82 5.65 7.13
C LEU A 208 11.44 7.03 6.63
N MET A 209 12.32 7.66 5.87
CA MET A 209 12.09 8.94 5.22
C MET A 209 12.60 8.87 3.78
N LEU A 210 11.78 9.35 2.85
CA LEU A 210 12.16 9.54 1.46
C LEU A 210 11.83 10.98 1.06
N ARG A 211 12.82 11.69 0.54
CA ARG A 211 12.66 13.01 -0.07
C ARG A 211 12.80 12.88 -1.58
N ALA A 212 11.77 13.30 -2.30
CA ALA A 212 11.72 13.33 -3.75
C ALA A 212 11.44 14.75 -4.24
N ARG A 213 11.66 14.98 -5.53
CA ARG A 213 11.35 16.26 -6.18
C ARG A 213 10.69 16.00 -7.53
N THR A 214 9.71 16.83 -7.88
CA THR A 214 9.14 16.78 -9.23
C THR A 214 10.16 17.22 -10.28
N THR A 215 10.22 16.49 -11.38
CA THR A 215 11.26 16.68 -12.41
C THR A 215 11.22 18.07 -13.05
N GLN A 216 10.03 18.59 -13.35
CA GLN A 216 9.84 19.88 -14.01
C GLN A 216 9.44 21.00 -13.04
N SER A 217 8.41 20.80 -12.21
CA SER A 217 7.93 21.85 -11.30
C SER A 217 8.84 22.09 -10.08
N ARG A 218 9.83 21.21 -9.85
CA ARG A 218 10.85 21.31 -8.77
C ARG A 218 10.27 21.38 -7.36
N ILE A 219 9.04 20.89 -7.17
CA ILE A 219 8.39 20.82 -5.87
C ILE A 219 8.97 19.62 -5.12
N GLU A 220 9.47 19.85 -3.90
CA GLU A 220 9.97 18.78 -3.04
C GLU A 220 8.84 18.16 -2.20
N ILE A 221 8.90 16.84 -2.07
CA ILE A 221 7.96 16.02 -1.30
C ILE A 221 8.77 15.16 -0.34
N VAL A 222 8.32 15.11 0.92
CA VAL A 222 8.86 14.20 1.93
C VAL A 222 7.76 13.26 2.37
N THR A 223 8.02 11.96 2.21
CA THR A 223 7.21 10.88 2.77
C THR A 223 7.97 10.27 3.94
N ALA A 224 7.30 10.06 5.07
CA ALA A 224 7.90 9.41 6.22
C ALA A 224 6.95 8.38 6.82
N ALA A 225 7.50 7.22 7.19
CA ALA A 225 6.76 6.11 7.78
C ALA A 225 7.44 5.70 9.09
N ARG A 226 6.72 5.85 10.21
CA ARG A 226 7.20 5.42 11.53
C ARG A 226 6.55 4.10 11.91
N HIS A 227 7.38 3.13 12.26
CA HIS A 227 6.96 1.81 12.63
C HIS A 227 6.92 1.64 14.15
N ARG A 228 5.98 0.82 14.59
CA ARG A 228 5.88 0.26 15.93
C ARG A 228 5.46 -1.18 15.74
N ILE A 229 6.11 -2.10 16.44
CA ILE A 229 5.84 -3.52 16.32
C ILE A 229 5.37 -4.02 17.68
N TRP A 230 4.30 -4.81 17.68
CA TRP A 230 3.80 -5.47 18.88
C TRP A 230 3.86 -6.98 18.70
N ARG A 231 4.24 -7.68 19.76
CA ARG A 231 4.20 -9.14 19.84
C ARG A 231 3.43 -9.52 21.10
N SER A 232 2.36 -10.30 20.94
CA SER A 232 1.53 -10.75 22.06
C SER A 232 1.04 -9.61 22.98
N GLY A 233 0.78 -8.43 22.40
CA GLY A 233 0.32 -7.24 23.13
C GLY A 233 1.44 -6.35 23.69
N GLU A 234 2.70 -6.77 23.62
CA GLU A 234 3.86 -6.02 24.11
C GLU A 234 4.55 -5.28 22.98
N LEU A 235 4.92 -4.01 23.22
CA LEU A 235 5.67 -3.20 22.26
C LEU A 235 7.13 -3.68 22.21
N ILE A 236 7.66 -3.87 21.00
CA ILE A 236 9.09 -4.11 20.78
C ILE A 236 9.75 -2.74 20.57
N ASP A 237 10.51 -2.28 21.56
CA ASP A 237 11.14 -0.95 21.56
C ASP A 237 12.40 -0.85 20.69
N GLU A 238 13.13 -1.95 20.52
CA GLU A 238 14.32 -2.02 19.66
C GLU A 238 13.98 -2.69 18.32
N LEU A 239 13.94 -1.87 17.28
CA LEU A 239 13.86 -2.35 15.90
C LEU A 239 15.29 -2.52 15.38
N SER A 240 15.79 -3.75 15.34
CA SER A 240 16.96 -4.07 14.53
C SER A 240 16.54 -3.99 13.06
N SER A 241 17.10 -3.04 12.33
CA SER A 241 16.91 -2.93 10.89
C SER A 241 18.24 -3.12 10.19
N GLU A 242 18.28 -4.06 9.27
CA GLU A 242 19.37 -4.12 8.30
C GLU A 242 18.96 -3.34 7.05
N PRO A 243 19.80 -2.43 6.54
CA PRO A 243 19.55 -1.83 5.24
C PRO A 243 19.59 -2.94 4.19
N PHE A 244 18.49 -3.10 3.45
CA PHE A 244 18.43 -4.01 2.32
C PHE A 244 18.90 -3.28 1.05
N SER A 245 19.88 -3.84 0.36
CA SER A 245 20.17 -3.53 -1.04
C SER A 245 19.40 -4.49 -1.93
N GLU A 246 18.65 -3.97 -2.90
CA GLU A 246 18.21 -4.73 -4.08
C GLU A 246 19.40 -4.95 -5.04
#